data_AF-A0AA35J1G0-F1
#
_entry.id   AF-A0AA35J1G0-F1
#
_cell.length_a   1.000
_cell.length_b   1.000
_cell.length_c   1.000
_cell.angle_alpha   90.00
_cell.angle_beta   90.00
_cell.angle_gamma   90.00
#
_symmetry.space_group_name_H-M   'P 1'
#
loop_
_entity.id
_entity.type
_entity.pdbx_description
1 polymer ?
#
loop_
_entity_poly.entity_id
_entity_poly.type
_entity_poly.pdbx_seq_one_letter_code
_entity_poly.pdbx_strand_id
1 'polypeptide(L)'
;MQHVGYMRTAVRLAKYALDHDETPVACIFVHTPTGQVMAYGMNDTNKSLTGVAHAEFMGIDQIKAMVGSRGVVDVFKDITLYVTVEPCIMCASALKQLGIGKVVFGCGNERFGGNGTVLSVNHDTCTLAARSKAATGYESIPGILRKEAIMLLRYFYVRQNEKAPKPRSKSDRVLDKDTFPPMEWSKYIGEESFLENFGHDYKAYYANGTDLFNDNVDWKLIESRHDNIIQELNDQCKSFKFNVQKKSKV
;
A
#
# COMPACT_ATOMS: atom_id res chain seq x y z
N MET A 1 -15.25 -4.91 -5.74
CA MET A 1 -15.64 -3.48 -5.82
C MET A 1 -15.09 -2.61 -4.68
N GLN A 2 -15.10 -3.04 -3.40
CA GLN A 2 -14.58 -2.21 -2.29
C GLN A 2 -13.07 -1.93 -2.36
N HIS A 3 -12.23 -2.90 -2.74
CA HIS A 3 -10.78 -2.72 -2.80
C HIS A 3 -10.36 -1.60 -3.77
N VAL A 4 -11.04 -1.47 -4.91
CA VAL A 4 -10.77 -0.44 -5.91
C VAL A 4 -11.01 0.96 -5.32
N GLY A 5 -12.07 1.15 -4.53
CA GLY A 5 -12.37 2.44 -3.91
C GLY A 5 -11.27 2.93 -2.99
N TYR A 6 -10.80 2.08 -2.06
CA TYR A 6 -9.71 2.43 -1.14
C TYR A 6 -8.36 2.55 -1.85
N MET A 7 -8.11 1.72 -2.86
CA MET A 7 -6.88 1.82 -3.65
C MET A 7 -6.86 3.12 -4.49
N ARG A 8 -7.99 3.57 -5.04
CA ARG A 8 -8.07 4.91 -5.68
C ARG A 8 -7.65 6.00 -4.69
N THR A 9 -8.08 5.91 -3.43
CA THR A 9 -7.64 6.84 -2.37
C THR A 9 -6.13 6.76 -2.12
N ALA A 10 -5.55 5.55 -2.05
CA ALA A 10 -4.11 5.38 -1.92
C ALA A 10 -3.33 5.98 -3.12
N VAL A 11 -3.83 5.80 -4.35
CA VAL A 11 -3.24 6.37 -5.57
C VAL A 11 -3.32 7.91 -5.55
N ARG A 12 -4.44 8.51 -5.11
CA ARG A 12 -4.55 9.97 -4.93
C ARG A 12 -3.51 10.50 -3.95
N LEU A 13 -3.31 9.80 -2.84
CA LEU A 13 -2.32 10.16 -1.83
C LEU A 13 -0.88 9.97 -2.35
N ALA A 14 -0.61 8.91 -3.13
CA ALA A 14 0.68 8.69 -3.78
C ALA A 14 0.99 9.77 -4.81
N LYS A 15 -0.01 10.24 -5.56
CA LYS A 15 0.14 11.38 -6.47
C LYS A 15 0.42 12.68 -5.71
N TYR A 16 -0.22 12.89 -4.55
CA TYR A 16 0.13 14.00 -3.67
C TYR A 16 1.59 13.91 -3.20
N ALA A 17 2.05 12.73 -2.74
CA ALA A 17 3.45 12.53 -2.35
C ALA A 17 4.42 12.85 -3.50
N LEU A 18 4.11 12.38 -4.71
CA LEU A 18 4.87 12.68 -5.92
C LEU A 18 4.97 14.19 -6.13
N ASP A 19 3.86 14.93 -6.06
CA ASP A 19 3.84 16.39 -6.24
C ASP A 19 4.60 17.17 -5.16
N HIS A 20 4.95 16.52 -4.04
CA HIS A 20 5.72 17.07 -2.94
C HIS A 20 7.14 16.47 -2.85
N ASP A 21 7.68 16.04 -4.00
CA ASP A 21 9.03 15.47 -4.17
C ASP A 21 9.30 14.17 -3.38
N GLU A 22 8.28 13.46 -2.92
CA GLU A 22 8.42 12.17 -2.27
C GLU A 22 8.18 10.99 -3.21
N THR A 23 8.68 9.83 -2.82
CA THR A 23 8.43 8.58 -3.55
C THR A 23 6.92 8.29 -3.49
N PRO A 24 6.24 7.95 -4.62
CA PRO A 24 4.78 7.72 -4.66
C PRO A 24 4.36 6.36 -4.06
N VAL A 25 4.90 6.04 -2.89
CA VAL A 25 4.43 4.97 -2.03
C VAL A 25 3.53 5.61 -0.98
N ALA A 26 2.25 5.29 -1.04
CA ALA A 26 1.28 5.76 -0.06
C ALA A 26 0.32 4.64 0.31
N CYS A 27 -0.21 4.71 1.54
CA CYS A 27 -1.08 3.70 2.07
C CYS A 27 -2.26 4.26 2.87
N ILE A 28 -3.33 3.48 2.93
CA ILE A 28 -4.58 3.76 3.64
C ILE A 28 -4.88 2.57 4.56
N PHE A 29 -5.02 2.83 5.86
CA PHE A 29 -5.40 1.85 6.85
C PHE A 29 -6.91 1.91 7.04
N VAL A 30 -7.59 0.81 6.72
CA VAL A 30 -9.06 0.69 6.82
C VAL A 30 -9.41 -0.29 7.91
N HIS A 31 -10.27 0.13 8.83
CA HIS A 31 -10.87 -0.76 9.82
C HIS A 31 -11.93 -1.63 9.12
N THR A 32 -11.57 -2.88 8.84
CA THR A 32 -12.33 -3.84 8.02
C THR A 32 -13.77 -4.02 8.52
N PRO A 33 -14.04 -4.18 9.83
CA PRO A 33 -15.42 -4.36 10.33
C PRO A 33 -16.35 -3.17 10.08
N THR A 34 -15.82 -1.95 9.94
CA THR A 34 -16.63 -0.74 9.73
C THR A 34 -16.49 -0.13 8.34
N GLY A 35 -15.49 -0.56 7.56
CA GLY A 35 -15.14 0.08 6.28
C GLY A 35 -14.68 1.53 6.44
N GLN A 36 -14.20 1.94 7.61
CA GLN A 36 -13.77 3.32 7.85
C GLN A 36 -12.26 3.46 7.72
N VAL A 37 -11.80 4.52 7.07
CA VAL A 37 -10.39 4.91 7.08
C VAL A 37 -10.03 5.40 8.47
N MET A 38 -8.99 4.82 9.05
CA MET A 38 -8.53 5.14 10.41
C MET A 38 -7.15 5.81 10.43
N ALA A 39 -6.32 5.59 9.41
CA ALA A 39 -5.03 6.24 9.25
C ALA A 39 -4.59 6.19 7.78
N TYR A 40 -3.56 6.97 7.47
CA TYR A 40 -2.92 6.98 6.16
C TYR A 40 -1.42 7.22 6.30
N GLY A 41 -0.67 6.98 5.23
CA GLY A 41 0.77 7.23 5.24
C GLY A 41 1.35 7.47 3.86
N MET A 42 2.46 8.18 3.81
CA MET A 42 3.28 8.41 2.63
C MET A 42 4.75 8.18 3.01
N ASN A 43 5.60 7.92 2.02
CA ASN A 43 7.04 7.97 2.25
C ASN A 43 7.43 9.36 2.82
N ASP A 44 8.28 9.36 3.84
CA ASP A 44 8.75 10.57 4.55
C ASP A 44 10.28 10.50 4.80
N THR A 45 10.99 9.75 3.97
CA THR A 45 12.45 9.57 4.07
C THR A 45 13.21 10.86 3.82
N ASN A 46 12.71 11.75 2.94
CA ASN A 46 13.30 13.06 2.68
C ASN A 46 13.25 13.97 3.92
N LYS A 47 12.11 13.98 4.63
CA LYS A 47 11.92 14.83 5.81
C LYS A 47 12.61 14.26 7.05
N SER A 48 12.50 12.94 7.25
CA SER A 48 13.07 12.27 8.42
C SER A 48 14.59 12.11 8.34
N LEU A 49 15.17 12.15 7.13
CA LEU A 49 16.58 11.83 6.86
C LEU A 49 16.97 10.41 7.31
N THR A 50 15.99 9.51 7.37
CA THR A 50 16.19 8.09 7.69
C THR A 50 15.72 7.22 6.55
N GLY A 51 16.35 6.05 6.37
CA GLY A 51 15.92 5.06 5.37
C GLY A 51 14.74 4.20 5.81
N VAL A 52 14.06 4.53 6.92
CA VAL A 52 13.01 3.68 7.53
C VAL A 52 11.63 4.34 7.59
N ALA A 53 11.51 5.64 7.33
CA ALA A 53 10.25 6.38 7.38
C ALA A 53 9.37 6.12 6.14
N HIS A 54 8.94 4.87 5.97
CA HIS A 54 8.04 4.45 4.90
C HIS A 54 6.58 4.73 5.24
N ALA A 55 5.72 4.68 4.22
CA ALA A 55 4.29 4.97 4.34
C ALA A 55 3.62 4.16 5.45
N GLU A 56 3.93 2.87 5.56
CA GLU A 56 3.35 1.99 6.58
C GLU A 56 3.71 2.44 7.99
N PHE A 57 4.95 2.90 8.22
CA PHE A 57 5.38 3.41 9.52
C PHE A 57 4.67 4.71 9.91
N MET A 58 4.48 5.62 8.94
CA MET A 58 3.71 6.85 9.19
C MET A 58 2.28 6.53 9.66
N GLY A 59 1.61 5.57 9.00
CA GLY A 59 0.26 5.17 9.40
C GLY A 59 0.24 4.42 10.73
N ILE A 60 1.23 3.56 11.01
CA ILE A 60 1.40 2.92 12.32
C ILE A 60 1.52 3.97 13.44
N ASP A 61 2.31 5.02 13.23
CA ASP A 61 2.47 6.11 14.21
C ASP A 61 1.17 6.89 14.42
N GLN A 62 0.38 7.14 13.37
CA GLN A 62 -0.95 7.75 13.49
C GLN A 62 -1.91 6.87 14.32
N ILE A 63 -1.94 5.56 14.05
CA ILE A 63 -2.78 4.61 14.81
C ILE A 63 -2.33 4.59 16.27
N LYS A 64 -1.03 4.51 16.52
CA LYS A 64 -0.46 4.55 17.87
C LYS A 64 -0.84 5.84 18.62
N ALA A 65 -0.81 6.99 17.95
CA ALA A 65 -1.25 8.25 18.53
C ALA A 65 -2.77 8.28 18.81
N MET A 66 -3.56 7.52 18.06
CA MET A 66 -5.01 7.45 18.22
C MET A 66 -5.45 6.51 19.36
N VAL A 67 -4.91 5.29 19.43
CA VAL A 67 -5.39 4.23 20.33
C VAL A 67 -4.38 3.82 21.42
N GLY A 68 -3.17 4.40 21.42
CA GLY A 68 -2.09 4.06 22.34
C GLY A 68 -1.45 2.70 22.03
N SER A 69 -0.25 2.44 22.59
CA SER A 69 0.55 1.25 22.24
C SER A 69 -0.17 -0.09 22.48
N ARG A 70 -1.01 -0.21 23.52
CA ARG A 70 -1.78 -1.43 23.78
C ARG A 70 -2.89 -1.62 22.73
N GLY A 71 -3.60 -0.54 22.41
CA GLY A 71 -4.69 -0.55 21.43
C GLY A 71 -4.25 -0.87 20.00
N VAL A 72 -3.00 -0.52 19.63
CA VAL A 72 -2.43 -0.84 18.30
C VAL A 72 -2.51 -2.34 18.04
N VAL A 73 -2.02 -3.15 18.99
CA VAL A 73 -1.95 -4.61 18.80
C VAL A 73 -3.35 -5.26 18.85
N ASP A 74 -4.32 -4.62 19.51
CA ASP A 74 -5.72 -5.07 19.51
C ASP A 74 -6.41 -4.86 18.17
N VAL A 75 -6.24 -3.67 17.58
CA VAL A 75 -6.97 -3.27 16.38
C VAL A 75 -6.34 -3.79 15.10
N PHE A 76 -5.03 -4.10 15.09
CA PHE A 76 -4.29 -4.42 13.86
C PHE A 76 -4.85 -5.61 13.07
N LYS A 77 -5.35 -6.64 13.76
CA LYS A 77 -6.00 -7.80 13.12
C LYS A 77 -7.27 -7.43 12.34
N ASP A 78 -7.91 -6.31 12.70
CA ASP A 78 -9.13 -5.82 12.07
C ASP A 78 -8.82 -4.81 10.95
N ILE A 79 -7.55 -4.63 10.60
CA ILE A 79 -7.13 -3.69 9.56
C ILE A 79 -6.88 -4.39 8.22
N THR A 80 -7.42 -3.79 7.17
CA THR A 80 -6.95 -3.99 5.80
C THR A 80 -6.11 -2.79 5.38
N LEU A 81 -4.84 -3.02 5.04
CA LEU A 81 -3.95 -2.01 4.47
C LEU A 81 -4.11 -1.96 2.95
N TYR A 82 -4.28 -0.77 2.39
CA TYR A 82 -4.22 -0.53 0.95
C TYR A 82 -2.96 0.27 0.63
N VAL A 83 -2.05 -0.24 -0.19
CA VAL A 83 -0.78 0.43 -0.50
C VAL A 83 -0.46 0.40 -2.00
N THR A 84 0.04 1.49 -2.57
CA THR A 84 0.28 1.56 -4.02
C THR A 84 1.36 0.59 -4.49
N VAL A 85 2.38 0.36 -3.68
CA VAL A 85 3.51 -0.54 -3.97
C VAL A 85 3.58 -1.59 -2.87
N GLU A 86 3.89 -2.83 -3.25
CA GLU A 86 4.09 -3.94 -2.31
C GLU A 86 5.00 -3.51 -1.13
N PRO A 87 4.60 -3.82 0.13
CA PRO A 87 5.43 -3.56 1.29
C PRO A 87 6.83 -4.13 1.12
N CYS A 88 7.85 -3.34 1.46
CA CYS A 88 9.21 -3.87 1.48
C CYS A 88 9.37 -4.91 2.60
N ILE A 89 10.43 -5.72 2.56
CA ILE A 89 10.75 -6.73 3.59
C ILE A 89 10.62 -6.18 5.03
N MET A 90 11.13 -4.96 5.27
CA MET A 90 11.03 -4.29 6.57
C MET A 90 9.58 -3.99 6.96
N CYS A 91 8.80 -3.37 6.06
CA CYS A 91 7.41 -3.03 6.33
C CYS A 91 6.55 -4.29 6.47
N ALA A 92 6.74 -5.29 5.61
CA ALA A 92 6.08 -6.59 5.70
C ALA A 92 6.33 -7.27 7.06
N SER A 93 7.58 -7.26 7.53
CA SER A 93 7.93 -7.80 8.85
C SER A 93 7.25 -7.04 9.99
N ALA A 94 7.24 -5.69 9.94
CA ALA A 94 6.57 -4.87 10.94
C ALA A 94 5.06 -5.13 10.98
N LEU A 95 4.41 -5.19 9.82
CA LEU A 95 2.98 -5.50 9.69
C LEU A 95 2.65 -6.89 10.25
N LYS A 96 3.50 -7.90 9.98
CA LYS A 96 3.33 -9.25 10.52
C LYS A 96 3.46 -9.29 12.03
N GLN A 97 4.48 -8.64 12.59
CA GLN A 97 4.72 -8.60 14.03
C GLN A 97 3.57 -7.91 14.78
N LEU A 98 2.96 -6.89 14.18
CA LEU A 98 1.78 -6.21 14.70
C LEU A 98 0.48 -6.99 14.49
N GLY A 99 0.49 -8.04 13.66
CA GLY A 99 -0.67 -8.89 13.39
C GLY A 99 -1.70 -8.22 12.50
N ILE A 100 -1.28 -7.59 11.40
CA ILE A 100 -2.19 -7.00 10.41
C ILE A 100 -3.20 -8.06 9.91
N GLY A 101 -4.46 -7.67 9.68
CA GLY A 101 -5.47 -8.57 9.13
C GLY A 101 -5.22 -8.93 7.66
N LYS A 102 -5.05 -7.90 6.81
CA LYS A 102 -4.87 -8.09 5.37
C LYS A 102 -4.08 -6.95 4.73
N VAL A 103 -3.33 -7.26 3.67
CA VAL A 103 -2.69 -6.29 2.78
C VAL A 103 -3.30 -6.39 1.38
N VAL A 104 -3.58 -5.25 0.77
CA VAL A 104 -3.99 -5.10 -0.63
C VAL A 104 -3.04 -4.11 -1.27
N PHE A 105 -2.42 -4.46 -2.38
CA PHE A 105 -1.47 -3.58 -3.03
C PHE A 105 -1.63 -3.48 -4.55
N GLY A 106 -1.08 -2.41 -5.12
CA GLY A 106 -1.07 -2.16 -6.55
C GLY A 106 0.00 -2.96 -7.27
N CYS A 107 1.18 -2.38 -7.43
CA CYS A 107 2.29 -3.03 -8.14
C CYS A 107 3.27 -3.72 -7.18
N GLY A 108 3.97 -4.74 -7.68
CA GLY A 108 5.06 -5.39 -6.96
C GLY A 108 6.22 -4.44 -6.69
N ASN A 109 7.06 -4.81 -5.72
CA ASN A 109 8.28 -4.10 -5.39
C ASN A 109 9.49 -4.93 -5.83
N GLU A 110 9.97 -4.67 -7.06
CA GLU A 110 11.00 -5.46 -7.74
C GLU A 110 12.33 -5.57 -7.00
N ARG A 111 12.64 -4.61 -6.12
CA ARG A 111 13.92 -4.57 -5.40
C ARG A 111 13.83 -5.08 -3.98
N PHE A 112 12.70 -4.86 -3.31
CA PHE A 112 12.60 -5.05 -1.86
C PHE A 112 11.30 -5.73 -1.41
N GLY A 113 10.47 -6.23 -2.32
CA GLY A 113 9.15 -6.77 -2.00
C GLY A 113 9.17 -7.92 -1.00
N GLY A 114 8.44 -7.72 0.10
CA GLY A 114 8.39 -8.64 1.23
C GLY A 114 7.14 -9.53 1.27
N ASN A 115 6.24 -9.43 0.30
CA ASN A 115 5.00 -10.20 0.24
C ASN A 115 4.92 -11.10 -1.01
N GLY A 116 6.05 -11.42 -1.64
CA GLY A 116 6.13 -12.35 -2.76
C GLY A 116 7.22 -12.03 -3.78
N THR A 117 7.52 -10.74 -4.05
CA THR A 117 8.46 -10.40 -5.15
C THR A 117 9.88 -10.87 -4.87
N VAL A 118 10.40 -10.59 -3.67
CA VAL A 118 11.76 -10.99 -3.25
C VAL A 118 11.69 -12.03 -2.14
N LEU A 119 10.89 -11.76 -1.10
CA LEU A 119 10.60 -12.68 -0.01
C LEU A 119 9.10 -12.72 0.26
N SER A 120 8.65 -13.77 0.94
CA SER A 120 7.26 -13.92 1.43
C SER A 120 7.24 -13.85 2.96
N VAL A 121 7.67 -12.70 3.52
CA VAL A 121 7.72 -12.48 4.98
C VAL A 121 6.35 -12.69 5.61
N ASN A 122 5.29 -12.30 4.89
CA ASN A 122 3.90 -12.50 5.29
C ASN A 122 3.53 -13.98 5.55
N HIS A 123 4.25 -14.95 4.98
CA HIS A 123 4.06 -16.39 5.20
C HIS A 123 5.27 -17.11 5.79
N ASP A 124 6.35 -16.40 6.15
CA ASP A 124 7.55 -17.02 6.70
C ASP A 124 7.32 -17.68 8.08
N THR A 125 8.30 -18.44 8.56
CA THR A 125 8.27 -19.08 9.88
C THR A 125 9.14 -18.39 10.92
N CYS A 126 9.99 -17.42 10.53
CA CYS A 126 10.95 -16.77 11.42
C CYS A 126 10.46 -15.43 11.98
N THR A 127 9.50 -14.78 11.33
CA THR A 127 8.87 -13.55 11.81
C THR A 127 7.60 -13.91 12.59
N LEU A 128 7.59 -13.66 13.89
CA LEU A 128 6.49 -14.04 14.79
C LEU A 128 5.61 -12.85 15.16
N ALA A 129 4.30 -13.08 15.29
CA ALA A 129 3.37 -12.06 15.79
C ALA A 129 3.58 -11.82 17.30
N ALA A 130 3.41 -10.59 17.77
CA ALA A 130 3.62 -10.27 19.18
C ALA A 130 2.63 -11.00 20.14
N ARG A 131 1.43 -11.35 19.64
CA ARG A 131 0.34 -11.93 20.45
C ARG A 131 0.30 -13.45 20.47
N SER A 132 0.90 -14.09 19.49
CA SER A 132 0.97 -15.54 19.39
C SER A 132 2.40 -15.88 19.02
N LYS A 133 3.03 -16.82 19.74
CA LYS A 133 4.27 -17.45 19.26
C LYS A 133 4.07 -18.28 17.98
N ALA A 134 2.90 -18.17 17.35
CA ALA A 134 2.57 -18.80 16.09
C ALA A 134 3.00 -17.85 14.96
N ALA A 135 3.59 -18.43 13.91
CA ALA A 135 3.85 -17.73 12.66
C ALA A 135 2.54 -17.56 11.85
N THR A 136 1.49 -17.02 12.49
CA THR A 136 0.25 -16.68 11.77
C THR A 136 0.56 -15.54 10.81
N GLY A 137 0.54 -15.84 9.52
CA GLY A 137 0.76 -14.90 8.45
C GLY A 137 -0.44 -14.00 8.18
N TYR A 138 -0.35 -13.23 7.09
CA TYR A 138 -1.46 -12.46 6.55
C TYR A 138 -1.55 -12.62 5.04
N GLU A 139 -2.76 -12.49 4.50
CA GLU A 139 -2.99 -12.47 3.06
C GLU A 139 -2.52 -11.14 2.45
N SER A 140 -1.88 -11.23 1.29
CA SER A 140 -1.44 -10.06 0.51
C SER A 140 -1.99 -10.13 -0.91
N ILE A 141 -3.04 -9.34 -1.19
CA ILE A 141 -3.74 -9.31 -2.48
C ILE A 141 -3.03 -8.33 -3.43
N PRO A 142 -2.46 -8.78 -4.55
CA PRO A 142 -1.76 -7.90 -5.48
C PRO A 142 -2.68 -7.36 -6.58
N GLY A 143 -2.17 -6.41 -7.38
CA GLY A 143 -2.72 -6.11 -8.70
C GLY A 143 -3.84 -5.06 -8.76
N ILE A 144 -4.26 -4.48 -7.64
CA ILE A 144 -5.36 -3.50 -7.63
C ILE A 144 -4.83 -2.14 -8.08
N LEU A 145 -5.27 -1.62 -9.24
CA LEU A 145 -4.72 -0.40 -9.84
C LEU A 145 -3.19 -0.46 -10.02
N ARG A 146 -2.70 -1.64 -10.44
CA ARG A 146 -1.27 -1.91 -10.66
C ARG A 146 -0.64 -0.95 -11.67
N LYS A 147 -1.31 -0.70 -12.80
CA LYS A 147 -0.79 0.17 -13.86
C LYS A 147 -0.64 1.61 -13.37
N GLU A 148 -1.60 2.13 -12.61
CA GLU A 148 -1.53 3.46 -12.00
C GLU A 148 -0.34 3.61 -11.06
N ALA A 149 -0.11 2.60 -10.20
CA ALA A 149 1.03 2.59 -9.30
C ALA A 149 2.38 2.55 -10.06
N ILE A 150 2.48 1.72 -11.11
CA ILE A 150 3.66 1.66 -11.99
C ILE A 150 3.90 3.02 -12.65
N MET A 151 2.86 3.65 -13.19
CA MET A 151 2.99 4.94 -13.86
C MET A 151 3.45 6.05 -12.91
N LEU A 152 2.95 6.09 -11.67
CA LEU A 152 3.44 7.03 -10.66
C LEU A 152 4.93 6.82 -10.36
N LEU A 153 5.39 5.57 -10.21
CA LEU A 153 6.82 5.27 -10.04
C LEU A 153 7.64 5.70 -11.26
N ARG A 154 7.15 5.47 -12.48
CA ARG A 154 7.82 5.94 -13.70
C ARG A 154 7.94 7.46 -13.73
N TYR A 155 6.88 8.19 -13.37
CA TYR A 155 6.94 9.64 -13.22
C TYR A 155 8.01 10.08 -12.20
N PHE A 156 8.08 9.42 -11.05
CA PHE A 156 9.11 9.67 -10.05
C PHE A 156 10.54 9.42 -10.59
N TYR A 157 10.75 8.33 -11.32
CA TYR A 157 12.08 7.99 -11.84
C TYR A 157 12.54 8.87 -13.00
N VAL A 158 11.63 9.45 -13.78
CA VAL A 158 11.94 10.42 -14.84
C VAL A 158 12.21 11.80 -14.26
N ARG A 159 11.56 12.18 -13.15
CA ARG A 159 11.88 13.43 -12.45
C ARG A 159 13.36 13.48 -12.05
N GLN A 160 13.97 14.64 -12.27
CA GLN A 160 15.33 14.91 -11.83
C GLN A 160 15.31 15.11 -10.32
N ASN A 161 16.13 14.36 -9.60
CA ASN A 161 16.30 14.58 -8.17
C ASN A 161 17.32 15.70 -7.97
N GLU A 162 16.86 16.94 -7.87
CA GLU A 162 17.71 18.11 -7.63
C GLU A 162 18.36 18.09 -6.23
N LYS A 163 17.80 17.31 -5.29
CA LYS A 163 18.32 17.15 -3.92
C LYS A 163 19.45 16.12 -3.80
N ALA A 164 19.80 15.43 -4.89
CA ALA A 164 20.90 14.46 -4.88
C ALA A 164 22.27 15.16 -4.80
N PRO A 165 23.25 14.65 -4.02
CA PRO A 165 24.58 15.28 -3.88
C PRO A 165 25.32 15.49 -5.21
N LYS A 166 25.04 14.63 -6.19
CA LYS A 166 25.46 14.78 -7.59
C LYS A 166 24.26 14.51 -8.49
N PRO A 167 23.54 15.55 -8.95
CA PRO A 167 22.43 15.38 -9.86
C PRO A 167 22.93 14.73 -11.16
N ARG A 168 22.41 13.54 -11.48
CA ARG A 168 22.63 12.93 -12.79
C ARG A 168 21.54 13.44 -13.72
N SER A 169 21.92 14.01 -14.88
CA SER A 169 20.97 14.29 -15.94
C SER A 169 20.24 12.99 -16.31
N LYS A 170 18.91 13.07 -16.41
CA LYS A 170 18.06 11.97 -16.89
C LYS A 170 17.39 12.32 -18.22
N SER A 171 17.95 13.27 -18.97
CA SER A 171 17.42 13.78 -20.25
C SER A 171 17.04 12.69 -21.25
N ASP A 172 17.73 11.55 -21.21
CA ASP A 172 17.56 10.47 -22.20
C ASP A 172 16.49 9.44 -21.78
N ARG A 173 15.89 9.59 -20.59
CA ARG A 173 14.85 8.66 -20.13
C ARG A 173 13.51 9.02 -20.75
N VAL A 174 13.14 8.27 -21.78
CA VAL A 174 11.78 8.31 -22.34
C VAL A 174 10.81 7.64 -21.37
N LEU A 175 9.73 8.34 -21.04
CA LEU A 175 8.66 7.79 -20.23
C LEU A 175 7.82 6.81 -21.06
N ASP A 176 7.94 5.51 -20.77
CA ASP A 176 7.06 4.49 -21.33
C ASP A 176 5.67 4.53 -20.68
N LYS A 177 4.63 4.74 -21.50
CA LYS A 177 3.23 4.79 -21.09
C LYS A 177 2.42 3.57 -21.54
N ASP A 178 3.00 2.70 -22.38
CA ASP A 178 2.25 1.72 -23.15
C ASP A 178 2.55 0.28 -22.71
N THR A 179 3.81 0.00 -22.32
CA THR A 179 4.19 -1.36 -21.93
C THR A 179 4.15 -1.53 -20.41
N PHE A 180 3.66 -2.68 -19.95
CA PHE A 180 3.69 -3.07 -18.54
C PHE A 180 4.27 -4.48 -18.45
N PRO A 181 5.16 -4.78 -17.47
CA PRO A 181 5.68 -6.13 -17.29
C PRO A 181 4.54 -7.14 -17.06
N PRO A 182 4.73 -8.43 -17.39
CA PRO A 182 3.76 -9.46 -17.01
C PRO A 182 3.61 -9.55 -15.48
N MET A 183 2.42 -9.96 -15.04
CA MET A 183 2.09 -10.13 -13.63
C MET A 183 2.22 -11.61 -13.23
N GLU A 184 3.29 -11.95 -12.52
CA GLU A 184 3.49 -13.31 -11.99
C GLU A 184 2.65 -13.53 -10.72
N TRP A 185 1.34 -13.74 -10.87
CA TRP A 185 0.39 -13.88 -9.76
C TRP A 185 0.79 -14.92 -8.71
N SER A 186 1.34 -16.05 -9.15
CA SER A 186 1.76 -17.16 -8.31
C SER A 186 2.85 -16.83 -7.29
N LYS A 187 3.57 -15.71 -7.45
CA LYS A 187 4.53 -15.20 -6.44
C LYS A 187 3.84 -14.71 -5.17
N TYR A 188 2.58 -14.28 -5.26
CA TYR A 188 1.88 -13.58 -4.19
C TYR A 188 0.70 -14.36 -3.63
N ILE A 189 -0.03 -15.07 -4.49
CA ILE A 189 -1.28 -15.72 -4.15
C ILE A 189 -1.46 -17.01 -4.97
N GLY A 190 -1.98 -18.07 -4.34
CA GLY A 190 -2.32 -19.32 -5.04
C GLY A 190 -3.59 -19.17 -5.88
N GLU A 191 -3.80 -20.07 -6.84
CA GLU A 191 -4.96 -20.02 -7.75
C GLU A 191 -6.29 -20.08 -7.00
N GLU A 192 -6.42 -20.96 -6.00
CA GLU A 192 -7.64 -21.08 -5.18
C GLU A 192 -7.97 -19.74 -4.50
N SER A 193 -7.03 -19.17 -3.74
CA SER A 193 -7.21 -17.88 -3.07
C SER A 193 -7.42 -16.74 -4.07
N PHE A 194 -6.81 -16.78 -5.26
CA PHE A 194 -7.09 -15.81 -6.32
C PHE A 194 -8.57 -15.88 -6.75
N LEU A 195 -9.10 -17.08 -6.97
CA LEU A 195 -10.49 -17.28 -7.37
C LEU A 195 -11.47 -16.90 -6.25
N GLU A 196 -11.12 -17.10 -4.99
CA GLU A 196 -11.90 -16.62 -3.84
C GLU A 196 -11.96 -15.09 -3.79
N ASN A 197 -10.87 -14.40 -4.11
CA ASN A 197 -10.80 -12.93 -4.05
C ASN A 197 -11.45 -12.25 -5.26
N PHE A 198 -11.31 -12.82 -6.45
CA PHE A 198 -11.69 -12.17 -7.71
C PHE A 198 -12.89 -12.83 -8.40
N GLY A 199 -13.11 -14.12 -8.18
CA GLY A 199 -14.14 -14.91 -8.85
C GLY A 199 -13.63 -15.67 -10.06
N HIS A 200 -14.39 -16.69 -10.47
CA HIS A 200 -14.00 -17.60 -11.55
C HIS A 200 -13.88 -16.95 -12.93
N ASP A 201 -14.62 -15.86 -13.18
CA ASP A 201 -14.55 -15.10 -14.43
C ASP A 201 -13.14 -14.51 -14.69
N TYR A 202 -12.33 -14.34 -13.63
CA TYR A 202 -10.98 -13.78 -13.73
C TYR A 202 -9.88 -14.84 -13.83
N LYS A 203 -10.22 -16.14 -13.88
CA LYS A 203 -9.24 -17.24 -13.91
C LYS A 203 -8.20 -17.09 -15.03
N ALA A 204 -8.61 -16.63 -16.20
CA ALA A 204 -7.72 -16.44 -17.34
C ALA A 204 -6.58 -15.44 -17.06
N TYR A 205 -6.82 -14.42 -16.21
CA TYR A 205 -5.82 -13.41 -15.87
C TYR A 205 -4.69 -13.98 -15.02
N TYR A 206 -5.02 -14.91 -14.12
CA TYR A 206 -4.03 -15.64 -13.32
C TYR A 206 -3.12 -16.48 -14.22
N ALA A 207 -3.72 -17.29 -15.10
CA ALA A 207 -2.98 -18.18 -16.00
C ALA A 207 -2.13 -17.44 -17.04
N ASN A 208 -2.65 -16.32 -17.58
CA ASN A 208 -1.98 -15.56 -18.62
C ASN A 208 -1.00 -14.49 -18.07
N GLY A 209 -0.99 -14.26 -16.76
CA GLY A 209 -0.14 -13.26 -16.12
C GLY A 209 -0.49 -11.82 -16.52
N THR A 210 -1.78 -11.51 -16.67
CA THR A 210 -2.28 -10.20 -17.09
C THR A 210 -2.90 -9.41 -15.94
N ASP A 211 -2.99 -8.08 -16.09
CA ASP A 211 -3.59 -7.18 -15.11
C ASP A 211 -5.10 -7.39 -14.93
N LEU A 212 -5.58 -7.27 -13.70
CA LEU A 212 -7.02 -7.24 -13.40
C LEU A 212 -7.62 -5.87 -13.81
N PHE A 213 -8.79 -5.91 -14.44
CA PHE A 213 -9.63 -4.76 -14.79
C PHE A 213 -9.04 -3.83 -15.87
N ASN A 214 -9.44 -4.08 -17.12
CA ASN A 214 -9.38 -3.21 -18.32
C ASN A 214 -7.98 -2.76 -18.82
N ASP A 215 -7.89 -2.58 -20.14
CA ASP A 215 -6.62 -2.37 -20.84
C ASP A 215 -6.00 -0.98 -20.58
N ASN A 216 -6.79 -0.01 -20.09
CA ASN A 216 -6.38 1.40 -20.04
C ASN A 216 -6.14 1.93 -18.62
N VAL A 217 -5.05 2.67 -18.49
CA VAL A 217 -4.69 3.43 -17.28
C VAL A 217 -5.72 4.55 -17.02
N ASP A 218 -6.12 4.75 -15.77
CA ASP A 218 -6.88 5.93 -15.35
C ASP A 218 -5.98 7.17 -15.28
N TRP A 219 -5.70 7.76 -16.45
CA TRP A 219 -4.84 8.94 -16.58
C TRP A 219 -5.32 10.12 -15.74
N LYS A 220 -6.65 10.32 -15.64
CA LYS A 220 -7.22 11.40 -14.83
C LYS A 220 -6.84 11.24 -13.36
N LEU A 221 -6.84 10.02 -12.83
CA LEU A 221 -6.46 9.73 -11.45
C LEU A 221 -4.99 10.07 -11.17
N ILE A 222 -4.07 9.74 -12.08
CA ILE A 222 -2.63 9.88 -11.85
C ILE A 222 -2.01 11.18 -12.38
N GLU A 223 -2.69 11.93 -13.23
CA GLU A 223 -2.20 13.22 -13.76
C GLU A 223 -2.80 14.43 -13.03
N SER A 224 -4.02 14.30 -12.47
CA SER A 224 -4.64 15.37 -11.69
C SER A 224 -3.89 15.65 -10.38
N ARG A 225 -3.89 16.90 -9.92
CA ARG A 225 -3.47 17.25 -8.55
C ARG A 225 -4.54 16.84 -7.55
N HIS A 226 -4.11 16.43 -6.36
CA HIS A 226 -5.00 16.01 -5.26
C HIS A 226 -4.70 16.80 -3.98
N ASP A 227 -4.55 18.13 -4.08
CA ASP A 227 -4.06 18.96 -2.97
C ASP A 227 -4.96 18.90 -1.70
N ASN A 228 -6.25 18.58 -1.86
CA ASN A 228 -7.21 18.44 -0.76
C ASN A 228 -7.20 17.05 -0.07
N ILE A 229 -6.43 16.07 -0.57
CA ILE A 229 -6.48 14.68 -0.07
C ILE A 229 -6.14 14.58 1.42
N ILE A 230 -5.20 15.40 1.90
CA ILE A 230 -4.79 15.42 3.30
C ILE A 230 -5.94 15.88 4.19
N GLN A 231 -6.68 16.91 3.78
CA GLN A 231 -7.83 17.40 4.53
C GLN A 231 -8.94 16.35 4.57
N GLU A 232 -9.26 15.74 3.43
CA GLU A 232 -10.26 14.67 3.34
C GLU A 232 -9.93 13.49 4.27
N LEU A 233 -8.68 13.02 4.25
CA LEU A 233 -8.23 11.90 5.08
C LEU A 233 -8.20 12.26 6.57
N ASN A 234 -7.80 13.48 6.91
CA ASN A 234 -7.85 13.96 8.29
C ASN A 234 -9.29 13.96 8.84
N ASP A 235 -10.27 14.37 8.04
CA ASP A 235 -11.66 14.39 8.47
C ASP A 235 -12.24 12.97 8.62
N GLN A 236 -11.87 12.05 7.73
CA GLN A 236 -12.22 10.62 7.88
C GLN A 236 -11.61 10.00 9.15
N CYS A 237 -10.32 10.23 9.40
CA CYS A 237 -9.63 9.69 10.58
C CYS A 237 -10.19 10.26 11.89
N LYS A 238 -10.55 11.56 11.92
CA LYS A 238 -11.24 12.19 13.06
C LYS A 238 -12.60 11.55 13.29
N SER A 239 -13.39 11.34 12.23
CA SER A 239 -14.70 10.69 12.32
C SER A 239 -14.59 9.28 12.94
N PHE A 240 -13.60 8.49 12.50
CA PHE A 240 -13.32 7.18 13.11
C PHE A 240 -12.98 7.29 14.60
N LYS A 241 -12.08 8.22 14.98
CA LYS A 241 -11.69 8.44 16.38
C LYS A 241 -12.89 8.78 17.27
N PHE A 242 -13.80 9.64 16.81
CA PHE A 242 -15.02 9.97 17.55
C PHE A 242 -15.94 8.75 17.72
N ASN A 243 -16.06 7.91 16.70
CA ASN A 243 -16.88 6.69 16.76
C ASN A 243 -16.33 5.68 17.76
N VAL A 244 -15.00 5.54 17.85
CA VAL A 244 -14.34 4.68 18.86
C VAL A 244 -14.61 5.20 20.27
N GLN A 245 -14.44 6.51 20.50
CA GLN A 245 -14.65 7.11 21.83
C GLN A 245 -16.11 7.02 22.32
N LYS A 246 -17.09 7.09 21.42
CA LYS A 246 -18.51 6.88 21.78
C LYS A 246 -18.76 5.44 22.24
N LYS A 247 -18.19 4.45 21.55
CA LYS A 247 -18.37 3.03 21.92
C LYS A 247 -17.71 2.66 23.25
N SER A 248 -16.61 3.31 23.64
CA SER A 248 -15.96 3.05 24.93
C SER A 248 -16.67 3.66 26.15
N LYS A 249 -17.68 4.51 25.94
CA LYS A 249 -18.44 5.20 27.01
C LYS A 249 -19.83 4.61 27.25
N VAL A 250 -20.22 3.59 26.51
CA VAL A 250 -21.48 2.83 26.64
C VAL A 250 -21.14 1.45 27.16
#